data_AF-A0A7D5JF06-F1
#
_entry.id   AF-A0A7D5JF06-F1
#
_cell.length_a   1.000
_cell.length_b   1.000
_cell.length_c   1.000
_cell.angle_alpha   90.00
_cell.angle_beta   90.00
_cell.angle_gamma   90.00
#
_symmetry.space_group_name_H-M   'P 1'
#
loop_
_entity.id
_entity.type
_entity.pdbx_description
1 polymer ?
#
loop_
_entity_poly.entity_id
_entity_poly.type
_entity_poly.pdbx_seq_one_letter_code
_entity_poly.pdbx_strand_id
1 'polypeptide(L)'
;MGSSLILRTTAQRALDQLGVTATVDNADIGSARGRHSDVVIGQPSYLSEVPDIAPVRVEVMQFVDVAHVREQLRAALVEKGWL
;
A
#
# COMPACT_ATOMS: atom_id res chain seq x y z
N MET A 1 -9.10 -2.49 -12.59
CA MET A 1 -8.38 -3.75 -12.88
C MET A 1 -6.90 -3.51 -13.24
N GLY A 2 -6.55 -2.70 -14.26
CA GLY A 2 -5.14 -2.53 -14.68
C GLY A 2 -4.23 -1.78 -13.68
N SER A 3 -4.69 -0.65 -13.12
CA SER A 3 -3.90 0.17 -12.19
C SER A 3 -3.58 -0.55 -10.86
N SER A 4 -4.51 -1.36 -10.34
CA SER A 4 -4.33 -2.12 -9.10
C SER A 4 -3.27 -3.22 -9.22
N LEU A 5 -3.08 -3.82 -10.39
CA LEU A 5 -2.03 -4.81 -10.64
C LEU A 5 -0.65 -4.15 -10.76
N ILE A 6 -0.60 -2.97 -11.38
CA ILE A 6 0.64 -2.19 -11.46
C ILE A 6 1.07 -1.76 -10.06
N LEU A 7 0.18 -1.14 -9.27
CA LEU A 7 0.49 -0.73 -7.90
C LEU A 7 0.94 -1.92 -7.04
N ARG A 8 0.27 -3.08 -7.14
CA ARG A 8 0.70 -4.31 -6.45
C ARG A 8 2.14 -4.68 -6.78
N THR A 9 2.48 -4.69 -8.08
CA THR A 9 3.82 -5.05 -8.55
C THR A 9 4.87 -4.02 -8.11
N THR A 10 4.53 -2.73 -8.18
CA THR A 10 5.38 -1.62 -7.72
C THR A 10 5.62 -1.69 -6.21
N ALA A 11 4.57 -1.94 -5.43
CA ALA A 11 4.64 -2.06 -3.97
C ALA A 11 5.48 -3.28 -3.54
N GLN A 12 5.31 -4.43 -4.21
CA GLN A 12 6.14 -5.60 -3.94
C GLN A 12 7.63 -5.28 -4.16
N ARG A 13 7.99 -4.69 -5.31
CA ARG A 13 9.38 -4.28 -5.58
C ARG A 13 9.91 -3.27 -4.57
N ALA A 14 9.07 -2.33 -4.13
CA ALA A 14 9.46 -1.35 -3.12
C ALA A 14 9.75 -2.00 -1.76
N LEU A 15 8.92 -2.95 -1.33
CA LEU A 15 9.12 -3.71 -0.09
C LEU A 15 10.36 -4.61 -0.17
N ASP A 16 10.59 -5.26 -1.30
CA ASP A 16 11.79 -6.06 -1.55
C ASP A 16 13.07 -5.20 -1.43
N GLN A 17 13.05 -3.97 -1.97
CA GLN A 17 14.16 -3.02 -1.84
C GLN A 17 14.39 -2.51 -0.41
N LEU A 18 13.35 -2.51 0.42
CA LEU A 18 13.45 -2.17 1.85
C LEU A 18 13.87 -3.37 2.70
N GLY A 19 13.99 -4.57 2.12
CA GLY A 19 14.26 -5.80 2.85
C GLY A 19 13.08 -6.27 3.72
N VAL A 20 11.87 -5.79 3.44
CA VAL A 20 10.66 -6.12 4.20
C VAL A 20 10.01 -7.36 3.61
N THR A 21 9.90 -8.42 4.42
CA THR A 21 9.15 -9.62 4.02
C THR A 21 7.66 -9.40 4.23
N ALA A 22 6.90 -9.26 3.15
CA ALA A 22 5.46 -9.01 3.20
C ALA A 22 4.71 -9.74 2.07
N THR A 23 3.42 -10.00 2.30
CA THR A 23 2.50 -10.51 1.28
C THR A 23 1.72 -9.35 0.70
N VAL A 24 1.86 -9.09 -0.60
CA VAL A 24 1.13 -8.01 -1.29
C VAL A 24 0.01 -8.60 -2.16
N ASP A 25 -1.22 -8.19 -1.87
CA ASP A 25 -2.41 -8.50 -2.66
C ASP A 25 -3.13 -7.21 -3.08
N ASN A 26 -4.07 -7.31 -4.02
CA ASN A 26 -4.96 -6.21 -4.38
C ASN A 26 -6.43 -6.60 -4.29
N ALA A 27 -7.28 -5.59 -4.08
CA ALA A 27 -8.72 -5.73 -4.02
C ALA A 27 -9.38 -4.46 -4.59
N ASP A 28 -10.58 -4.60 -5.13
CA ASP A 28 -11.48 -3.45 -5.28
C ASP A 28 -12.01 -2.97 -3.93
N ILE A 29 -12.55 -1.76 -3.88
CA ILE A 29 -13.06 -1.14 -2.64
C ILE A 29 -14.13 -1.99 -1.93
N GLY A 30 -15.00 -2.67 -2.70
CA GLY A 30 -16.04 -3.53 -2.14
C GLY A 30 -15.43 -4.73 -1.43
N SER A 31 -14.51 -5.42 -2.11
CA SER A 31 -13.80 -6.59 -1.58
C SER A 31 -12.87 -6.25 -0.41
N ALA A 32 -12.32 -5.04 -0.36
CA ALA A 32 -11.33 -4.64 0.63
C ALA A 32 -11.92 -4.62 2.06
N ARG A 33 -13.19 -4.20 2.24
CA ARG A 33 -13.82 -4.08 3.57
C ARG A 33 -13.91 -5.38 4.37
N GLY A 34 -13.90 -6.53 3.70
CA GLY A 34 -13.92 -7.85 4.35
C GLY A 34 -12.55 -8.46 4.60
N ARG A 35 -11.47 -7.74 4.28
CA ARG A 35 -10.09 -8.22 4.39
C ARG A 35 -9.41 -7.60 5.60
N HIS A 36 -8.50 -8.36 6.20
CA HIS A 36 -7.61 -7.87 7.24
C HIS A 36 -6.21 -7.69 6.66
N SER A 37 -5.68 -6.48 6.76
CA SER A 37 -4.34 -6.11 6.31
C SER A 37 -3.69 -5.18 7.32
N ASP A 38 -2.38 -5.32 7.51
CA ASP A 38 -1.61 -4.43 8.39
C ASP A 38 -1.39 -3.05 7.76
N VAL A 39 -1.23 -3.02 6.44
CA VAL A 39 -0.99 -1.82 5.63
C VAL A 39 -1.94 -1.79 4.44
N VAL A 40 -2.59 -0.65 4.21
CA VAL A 40 -3.31 -0.36 2.98
C VAL A 40 -2.60 0.74 2.20
N ILE A 41 -2.48 0.57 0.88
CA ILE A 41 -1.83 1.51 -0.02
C ILE A 41 -2.82 1.89 -1.12
N GLY A 42 -2.96 3.18 -1.39
CA GLY A 42 -3.88 3.65 -2.43
C GLY A 42 -3.83 5.15 -2.66
N GLN A 43 -4.58 5.61 -3.65
CA GLN A 43 -4.78 7.05 -3.84
C GLN A 43 -5.67 7.61 -2.72
N PRO A 44 -5.46 8.86 -2.28
CA PRO A 44 -6.23 9.47 -1.20
C PRO A 44 -7.75 9.38 -1.43
N SER A 45 -8.21 9.59 -2.67
CA SER A 45 -9.62 9.52 -3.04
C SER A 45 -10.28 8.17 -2.75
N TYR A 46 -9.57 7.07 -2.96
CA TYR A 46 -10.09 5.74 -2.64
C TYR A 46 -9.96 5.40 -1.16
N LEU A 47 -8.85 5.80 -0.54
CA LEU A 47 -8.64 5.54 0.88
C LEU A 47 -9.66 6.30 1.76
N SER A 48 -10.18 7.44 1.31
CA SER A 48 -11.29 8.13 1.99
C SER A 48 -12.61 7.35 1.97
N GLU A 49 -12.82 6.43 1.02
CA GLU A 49 -14.04 5.61 0.94
C GLU A 49 -14.02 4.37 1.85
N VAL A 50 -12.84 4.02 2.36
CA VAL A 50 -12.60 2.86 3.25
C VAL A 50 -11.81 3.28 4.49
N PRO A 51 -12.39 4.15 5.34
CA PRO A 51 -11.75 4.49 6.60
C PRO A 51 -11.55 3.22 7.44
N ASP A 52 -10.46 3.20 8.21
CA ASP A 52 -10.17 2.17 9.23
C ASP A 52 -9.98 0.73 8.73
N ILE A 53 -9.71 0.54 7.43
CA ILE A 53 -9.49 -0.78 6.84
C ILE A 53 -8.16 -1.43 7.24
N ALA A 54 -7.18 -0.63 7.66
CA ALA A 54 -5.87 -1.11 8.10
C ALA A 54 -5.28 -0.15 9.16
N PRO A 55 -4.44 -0.65 10.09
CA PRO A 55 -3.72 0.17 11.06
C PRO A 55 -2.77 1.21 10.44
N VAL A 56 -2.26 0.94 9.23
CA VAL A 56 -1.36 1.83 8.49
C VAL A 56 -1.97 2.15 7.13
N ARG A 57 -2.05 3.45 6.82
CA ARG A 57 -2.53 3.95 5.54
C ARG A 57 -1.41 4.69 4.82
N VAL A 58 -1.14 4.29 3.59
CA VAL A 58 -0.08 4.87 2.76
C VAL A 58 -0.71 5.48 1.51
N GLU A 59 -0.62 6.80 1.41
CA GLU A 59 -1.13 7.54 0.27
C GLU A 59 -0.10 7.57 -0.86
N VAL A 60 -0.53 7.15 -2.05
CA VAL A 60 0.32 7.07 -3.24
C VAL A 60 -0.32 7.82 -4.40
N MET A 61 0.39 8.82 -4.92
CA MET A 61 -0.04 9.58 -6.10
C MET A 61 0.48 8.97 -7.41
N GLN A 62 1.68 8.37 -7.38
CA GLN A 62 2.34 7.78 -8.55
C GLN A 62 2.53 6.26 -8.34
N PHE A 63 1.64 5.45 -8.89
CA PHE A 63 1.63 3.99 -8.67
C PHE A 63 2.60 3.21 -9.58
N VAL A 64 3.20 3.85 -10.58
CA VAL A 64 4.24 3.25 -11.45
C VAL A 64 5.66 3.52 -10.96
N ASP A 65 5.81 4.52 -10.09
CA ASP A 65 7.11 4.96 -9.58
C ASP A 65 7.45 4.17 -8.29
N VAL A 66 8.35 3.19 -8.45
CA VAL A 66 8.82 2.36 -7.34
C VAL A 66 9.52 3.21 -6.27
N ALA A 67 10.26 4.26 -6.65
CA ALA A 67 10.96 5.10 -5.69
C ALA A 67 9.98 5.92 -4.85
N HIS A 68 8.95 6.49 -5.49
CA HIS A 68 7.86 7.18 -4.78
C HIS A 68 7.14 6.23 -3.80
N VAL A 69 6.72 5.05 -4.26
CA VAL A 69 6.03 4.06 -3.41
C VAL A 69 6.92 3.60 -2.26
N ARG A 70 8.20 3.37 -2.51
CA ARG A 70 9.18 2.97 -1.49
C ARG A 70 9.34 4.04 -0.41
N GLU A 71 9.44 5.31 -0.78
CA GLU A 71 9.61 6.38 0.21
C GLU A 71 8.38 6.53 1.10
N GLN A 72 7.18 6.45 0.51
CA GLN A 72 5.92 6.49 1.28
C GLN A 72 5.78 5.29 2.22
N LEU A 73 6.11 4.08 1.75
CA LEU A 73 6.12 2.88 2.59
C LEU A 73 7.14 2.99 3.71
N ARG A 74 8.37 3.41 3.41
CA ARG A 74 9.43 3.59 4.40
C ARG A 74 8.99 4.55 5.51
N ALA A 75 8.46 5.72 5.14
CA ALA A 75 8.00 6.72 6.10
C ALA A 75 6.92 6.14 7.03
N ALA A 76 5.90 5.48 6.47
CA ALA A 76 4.80 4.91 7.25
C ALA A 76 5.23 3.75 8.15
N LEU A 77 6.13 2.89 7.67
CA LEU A 77 6.65 1.76 8.45
C LEU A 77 7.57 2.23 9.59
N VAL A 78 8.43 3.23 9.34
CA VAL A 78 9.28 3.85 10.38
C VAL A 78 8.43 4.54 11.45
N GLU A 79 7.40 5.29 11.05
CA GLU A 79 6.48 5.94 11.99
C GLU A 79 5.81 4.93 12.94
N LYS A 80 5.52 3.72 12.44
CA LYS A 80 4.98 2.62 13.24
C LYS A 80 6.03 1.79 13.99
N GLY A 81 7.32 2.03 13.76
CA GLY A 81 8.42 1.26 14.35
C GLY A 81 8.56 -0.17 13.77
N TRP A 82 8.14 -0.37 12.51
CA TRP A 82 8.27 -1.65 11.79
C TRP A 82 9.52 -1.72 10.90
N LEU A 83 10.27 -0.62 10.84
CA LEU A 83 11.60 -0.46 10.22
C LEU A 83 12.49 0.30 11.20
#